data_AF-A0A1Y0XYF6-F1
#
_entry.id   AF-A0A1Y0XYF6-F1
#
_cell.length_a   1.000
_cell.length_b   1.000
_cell.length_c   1.000
_cell.angle_alpha   90.00
_cell.angle_beta   90.00
_cell.angle_gamma   90.00
#
_symmetry.space_group_name_H-M   'P 1'
#
loop_
_entity.id
_entity.type
_entity.pdbx_description
1 polymer ?
#
loop_
_entity_poly.entity_id
_entity_poly.type
_entity_poly.pdbx_seq_one_letter_code
_entity_poly.pdbx_strand_id
1 'polypeptide(L)'
;MGQITSTGLIALFAGCLATPLFTYARNLSSDPYLIAAVDATQAGEVGFTLAGEALLLGSVSLGMADYVGLMAVMGGLIGFAVSEETAPEA
;
A
#
# COMPACT_ATOMS: atom_id res chain seq x y z
N MET A 1 -6.97 2.93 -29.20
CA MET A 1 -5.96 3.84 -28.60
C MET A 1 -6.06 3.95 -27.09
N GLY A 2 -7.25 4.00 -26.47
CA GLY A 2 -7.37 4.09 -25.01
C GLY A 2 -6.65 3.00 -24.22
N GLN A 3 -6.73 1.73 -24.64
CA GLN A 3 -6.07 0.62 -23.93
C GLN A 3 -4.55 0.75 -23.88
N ILE A 4 -3.90 1.10 -25.00
CA ILE A 4 -2.43 1.31 -25.04
C ILE A 4 -2.04 2.43 -24.06
N THR A 5 -2.79 3.53 -24.04
CA THR A 5 -2.54 4.64 -23.12
C THR A 5 -2.75 4.24 -21.66
N SER A 6 -3.85 3.56 -21.33
CA SER A 6 -4.12 3.09 -19.96
C SER A 6 -3.08 2.09 -19.47
N THR A 7 -2.71 1.11 -20.30
CA THR A 7 -1.65 0.15 -19.98
C THR A 7 -0.30 0.85 -19.85
N GLY A 8 -0.02 1.85 -20.70
CA GLY A 8 1.19 2.68 -20.60
C GLY A 8 1.27 3.46 -19.29
N LEU A 9 0.15 4.04 -18.83
CA LEU A 9 0.08 4.73 -17.53
C LEU A 9 0.31 3.77 -16.36
N ILE A 10 -0.34 2.60 -16.37
CA ILE A 10 -0.13 1.57 -15.33
C ILE A 10 1.35 1.14 -15.31
N ALA A 11 1.94 0.87 -16.47
CA ALA A 11 3.34 0.47 -16.57
C ALA A 11 4.30 1.56 -16.06
N LEU A 12 4.03 2.83 -16.36
CA LEU A 12 4.83 3.96 -15.87
C LEU A 12 4.73 4.08 -14.34
N PHE A 13 3.51 4.16 -13.78
CA PHE A 13 3.32 4.42 -12.36
C PHE A 13 3.63 3.22 -11.48
N ALA A 14 3.10 2.02 -11.79
CA ALA A 14 3.36 0.82 -10.98
C ALA A 14 4.76 0.23 -11.26
N GLY A 15 5.12 0.13 -12.55
CA GLY A 15 6.34 -0.51 -13.00
C GLY A 15 7.58 0.37 -12.88
N CYS A 16 7.58 1.56 -13.51
CA CYS A 16 8.78 2.41 -13.56
C CYS A 16 8.97 3.30 -12.33
N LEU A 17 7.90 3.67 -11.61
CA LEU A 17 7.99 4.58 -10.46
C LEU A 17 7.86 3.84 -9.12
N ALA A 18 6.74 3.17 -8.87
CA ALA A 18 6.47 2.56 -7.56
C ALA A 18 7.43 1.41 -7.24
N THR A 19 7.65 0.48 -8.17
CA THR A 19 8.50 -0.71 -7.93
C THR A 19 9.95 -0.36 -7.60
N PRO A 20 10.64 0.54 -8.35
CA PRO A 20 12.00 0.94 -8.02
C PRO A 20 12.07 1.75 -6.72
N LEU A 21 11.08 2.62 -6.44
CA LEU A 21 11.04 3.38 -5.20
C LEU A 21 10.89 2.46 -3.98
N PHE A 22 9.98 1.48 -4.05
CA PHE A 22 9.82 0.44 -3.03
C PHE A 22 11.12 -0.35 -2.83
N THR A 23 11.71 -0.83 -3.93
CA THR A 23 12.94 -1.64 -3.87
C THR A 23 14.11 -0.82 -3.30
N TYR A 24 14.19 0.47 -3.66
CA TYR A 24 15.18 1.39 -3.13
C TYR A 24 15.02 1.60 -1.63
N ALA A 25 13.81 1.91 -1.16
CA ALA A 25 13.51 2.10 0.26
C ALA A 25 13.81 0.83 1.07
N ARG A 26 13.41 -0.34 0.54
CA ARG A 26 13.68 -1.64 1.16
C ARG A 26 15.17 -1.93 1.31
N ASN A 27 15.97 -1.55 0.32
CA ASN A 27 17.41 -1.79 0.31
C ASN A 27 18.23 -0.72 1.07
N LEU A 28 17.59 0.33 1.59
CA LEU A 28 18.28 1.39 2.33
C LEU A 28 18.72 0.93 3.73
N SER A 29 18.10 -0.12 4.27
CA SER A 29 18.42 -0.69 5.58
C SER A 29 18.73 -2.17 5.47
N SER A 30 19.58 -2.66 6.38
CA SER A 30 19.79 -4.09 6.62
C SER A 30 19.07 -4.57 7.89
N ASP A 31 18.38 -3.66 8.60
CA ASP A 31 17.57 -3.99 9.76
C ASP A 31 16.31 -4.76 9.30
N PRO A 32 16.11 -6.03 9.75
CA PRO A 32 14.94 -6.81 9.40
C PRO A 32 13.62 -6.12 9.73
N TYR A 33 13.58 -5.30 10.77
CA TYR A 33 12.40 -4.56 11.18
C TYR A 33 12.03 -3.46 10.17
N LEU A 34 13.00 -2.63 9.77
CA LEU A 34 12.78 -1.57 8.78
C LEU A 34 12.42 -2.14 7.41
N ILE A 35 13.00 -3.28 7.03
CA ILE A 35 12.62 -4.01 5.83
C ILE A 35 11.16 -4.47 5.93
N ALA A 36 10.76 -5.06 7.06
CA ALA A 36 9.38 -5.47 7.30
C ALA A 36 8.40 -4.28 7.31
N ALA A 37 8.83 -3.11 7.77
CA ALA A 37 8.03 -1.89 7.72
C ALA A 37 7.74 -1.45 6.29
N VAL A 38 8.77 -1.40 5.44
CA VAL A 38 8.60 -1.09 4.01
C VAL A 38 7.72 -2.14 3.33
N ASP A 39 7.94 -3.43 3.60
CA ASP A 39 7.11 -4.52 3.06
C ASP A 39 5.64 -4.40 3.54
N ALA A 40 5.40 -4.03 4.80
CA ALA A 40 4.06 -3.84 5.36
C ALA A 40 3.28 -2.74 4.64
N THR A 41 3.94 -1.65 4.20
CA THR A 41 3.26 -0.58 3.46
C THR A 41 2.57 -1.05 2.17
N GLN A 42 2.97 -2.18 1.58
CA GLN A 42 2.28 -2.75 0.41
C GLN A 42 0.83 -3.11 0.70
N ALA A 43 0.51 -3.55 1.93
CA ALA A 43 -0.87 -3.84 2.31
C ALA A 43 -1.77 -2.59 2.25
N GLY A 44 -1.17 -1.38 2.31
CA GLY A 44 -1.86 -0.11 2.13
C GLY A 44 -2.49 0.07 0.75
N GLU A 45 -2.01 -0.65 -0.28
CA GLU A 45 -2.59 -0.63 -1.63
C GLU A 45 -4.10 -0.93 -1.62
N VAL A 46 -4.57 -1.80 -0.72
CA VAL A 46 -5.99 -2.13 -0.59
C VAL A 46 -6.82 -0.89 -0.27
N GLY A 47 -6.38 -0.10 0.71
CA GLY A 47 -7.05 1.14 1.10
C GLY A 47 -6.96 2.22 0.02
N PHE A 48 -5.78 2.40 -0.58
CA PHE A 48 -5.57 3.37 -1.65
C PHE A 48 -6.36 3.04 -2.93
N THR A 49 -6.50 1.76 -3.27
CA THR A 49 -7.29 1.31 -4.41
C THR A 49 -8.76 1.60 -4.18
N LEU A 50 -9.30 1.28 -3.00
CA LEU A 50 -10.68 1.60 -2.63
C LEU A 50 -10.95 3.11 -2.67
N ALA A 51 -10.04 3.91 -2.12
CA ALA A 51 -10.14 5.37 -2.14
C ALA A 51 -10.08 5.91 -3.58
N GLY A 52 -9.16 5.40 -4.39
CA GLY A 52 -9.04 5.75 -5.80
C GLY A 52 -10.29 5.38 -6.60
N GLU A 53 -10.85 4.20 -6.36
CA GLU A 53 -12.12 3.75 -6.96
C GLU A 53 -13.26 4.69 -6.59
N ALA A 54 -13.40 5.04 -5.31
CA ALA A 54 -14.43 5.98 -4.85
C ALA A 54 -14.28 7.37 -5.48
N LEU A 55 -13.05 7.87 -5.61
CA LEU A 55 -12.77 9.17 -6.21
C LEU A 55 -12.99 9.20 -7.73
N LEU A 56 -12.63 8.12 -8.44
CA LEU A 56 -12.71 8.07 -9.91
C LEU A 56 -14.09 7.65 -10.41
N LEU A 57 -14.77 6.74 -9.71
CA LEU A 57 -16.07 6.20 -10.10
C LEU A 57 -17.25 6.86 -9.36
N GLY A 58 -16.98 7.66 -8.32
CA GLY A 58 -17.97 8.46 -7.59
C GLY A 58 -18.80 7.68 -6.56
N SER A 59 -18.70 6.35 -6.53
CA SER A 59 -19.30 5.51 -5.50
C SER A 59 -18.56 4.19 -5.41
N VAL A 60 -18.46 3.67 -4.19
CA VAL A 60 -17.97 2.31 -3.92
C VAL A 60 -19.05 1.57 -3.14
N SER A 61 -19.44 0.40 -3.62
CA SER A 61 -20.42 -0.46 -2.96
C SER A 61 -19.70 -1.63 -2.30
N LEU A 62 -19.54 -1.56 -0.99
CA LEU A 62 -18.87 -2.59 -0.19
C LEU A 62 -19.89 -3.49 0.49
N GLY A 63 -19.67 -4.80 0.41
CA GLY A 63 -20.35 -5.79 1.23
C GLY A 63 -19.73 -5.90 2.62
N MET A 64 -20.39 -6.62 3.53
CA MET A 64 -19.87 -6.80 4.89
C MET A 64 -18.52 -7.53 4.92
N ALA A 65 -18.28 -8.47 4.00
CA ALA A 65 -16.99 -9.15 3.90
C ALA A 65 -15.85 -8.19 3.53
N ASP A 66 -16.11 -7.23 2.64
CA ASP A 66 -15.12 -6.25 2.19
C ASP A 66 -14.74 -5.30 3.33
N TYR A 67 -15.72 -4.86 4.13
CA TYR A 67 -15.45 -4.08 5.33
C TYR A 67 -14.63 -4.84 6.37
N VAL A 68 -14.92 -6.13 6.60
CA VAL A 68 -14.14 -6.96 7.52
C VAL A 68 -12.69 -7.10 7.02
N GLY A 69 -12.51 -7.36 5.72
CA GLY A 69 -11.17 -7.44 5.11
C GLY A 69 -10.41 -6.12 5.22
N LEU A 70 -11.06 -4.99 4.91
CA LEU A 70 -10.47 -3.66 5.01
C LEU A 70 -10.07 -3.34 6.46
N MET A 71 -10.93 -3.64 7.43
CA MET A 71 -10.63 -3.45 8.85
C MET A 71 -9.45 -4.31 9.31
N ALA A 72 -9.35 -5.55 8.82
CA ALA A 72 -8.22 -6.43 9.13
C ALA A 72 -6.89 -5.87 8.56
N VAL A 73 -6.89 -5.43 7.31
CA VAL A 73 -5.71 -4.84 6.64
C VAL A 73 -5.29 -3.55 7.33
N MET A 74 -6.22 -2.61 7.51
CA MET A 74 -5.93 -1.31 8.12
C MET A 74 -5.56 -1.46 9.60
N GLY A 75 -6.22 -2.36 10.33
CA GLY A 75 -5.87 -2.68 11.72
C GLY A 75 -4.46 -3.25 11.85
N GLY A 76 -4.06 -4.16 10.95
CA GLY A 76 -2.71 -4.70 10.90
C GLY A 76 -1.64 -3.63 10.61
N LEU A 77 -1.89 -2.76 9.63
CA LEU A 77 -1.01 -1.64 9.29
C LEU A 77 -0.83 -0.65 10.44
N ILE A 78 -1.93 -0.23 11.06
CA ILE A 78 -1.91 0.70 12.20
C ILE A 78 -1.21 0.05 13.39
N GLY A 79 -1.53 -1.22 13.69
CA GLY A 79 -0.88 -1.95 14.77
C GLY A 79 0.63 -2.10 14.57
N PHE A 80 1.06 -2.37 13.34
CA PHE A 80 2.48 -2.44 13.00
C PHE A 80 3.17 -1.08 13.19
N ALA A 81 2.59 0.00 12.65
CA ALA A 81 3.16 1.35 12.72
C ALA A 81 3.25 1.88 14.16
N VAL A 82 2.24 1.64 15.00
CA VAL A 82 2.27 2.08 16.40
C VAL A 82 3.26 1.28 17.25
N SER A 83 3.49 0.00 16.90
CA SER A 83 4.47 -0.83 17.60
C SER A 83 5.91 -0.30 17.45
N GLU A 84 6.20 0.39 16.34
CA GLU A 84 7.48 1.07 16.10
C GLU A 84 7.76 2.16 17.13
N GLU A 85 6.79 3.07 17.32
CA GLU A 85 6.95 4.26 18.17
C GLU A 85 7.20 3.89 19.65
N THR A 86 6.76 2.71 20.07
CA THR A 86 6.94 2.21 21.43
C THR A 86 8.21 1.39 21.66
N ALA A 87 8.99 1.12 20.60
CA ALA A 87 10.27 0.43 20.76
C ALA A 87 11.28 1.39 21.41
N PRO A 88 11.89 1.04 22.56
CA PRO A 88 12.88 1.91 23.20
C PRO A 88 14.06 2.13 22.24
N GLU A 89 14.49 3.38 22.06
CA GLU A 89 15.76 3.70 21.40
C GLU A 89 16.88 2.94 22.13
N ALA A 90 17.37 1.88 21.51
CA ALA A 90 18.46 1.05 22.01
C ALA A 90 19.81 1.64 21.61
#